data_AF-A0A8T7C7L9-F1
#
_entry.id   AF-A0A8T7C7L9-F1
#
_cell.length_a   1.000
_cell.length_b   1.000
_cell.length_c   1.000
_cell.angle_alpha   90.00
_cell.angle_beta   90.00
_cell.angle_gamma   90.00
#
_symmetry.space_group_name_H-M   'P 1'
#
loop_
_entity.id
_entity.type
_entity.pdbx_description
1 polymer ?
#
loop_
_entity_poly.entity_id
_entity_poly.type
_entity_poly.pdbx_seq_one_letter_code
_entity_poly.pdbx_strand_id
1 'polypeptide(L)' 'LPDLNLPIPADRNHVHFGKGQTETVIELEPGEHTLQLLLGDALHIPHRPPVVSKRIKIIVK' A
#
# COMPACT_ATOMS: atom_id res chain seq x y z
N LEU A 1 -1.55 7.87 3.73
CA LEU A 1 -0.16 7.54 3.35
C LEU A 1 0.66 7.60 4.63
N PRO A 2 1.61 6.68 4.84
CA PRO A 2 2.57 6.78 5.94
C PRO A 2 3.47 8.01 5.76
N ASP A 3 4.30 8.30 6.76
CA ASP A 3 5.35 9.32 6.62
C ASP A 3 6.28 8.95 5.48
N LEU A 4 6.46 9.85 4.52
CA LEU A 4 7.21 9.61 3.29
C LEU A 4 8.73 9.68 3.48
N ASN A 5 9.20 10.02 4.68
CA ASN A 5 10.61 10.12 5.03
C ASN A 5 11.10 8.97 5.91
N LEU A 6 10.19 8.06 6.29
CA LEU A 6 10.47 6.91 7.14
C LEU A 6 10.17 5.61 6.38
N PRO A 7 10.72 4.47 6.83
CA PRO A 7 10.31 3.17 6.32
C PRO A 7 8.79 2.97 6.45
N ILE A 8 8.17 2.39 5.43
CA ILE A 8 6.75 2.03 5.44
C ILE A 8 6.51 1.04 6.60
N PRO A 9 5.55 1.32 7.51
CA PRO A 9 5.28 0.45 8.65
C PRO A 9 4.93 -0.98 8.24
N ALA A 10 5.37 -1.95 9.03
CA ALA A 10 4.90 -3.34 8.95
C ALA A 10 3.73 -3.51 9.94
N ASP A 11 2.53 -3.11 9.52
CA ASP A 11 1.31 -3.21 10.32
C ASP A 11 0.14 -3.78 9.50
N ARG A 12 -1.01 -3.95 10.15
CA ARG A 12 -2.22 -4.54 9.54
C ARG A 12 -2.78 -3.78 8.34
N ASN A 13 -2.40 -2.52 8.12
CA ASN A 13 -2.88 -1.70 7.01
C ASN A 13 -1.90 -1.68 5.83
N HIS A 14 -0.73 -2.32 5.93
CA HIS A 14 0.31 -2.31 4.91
C HIS A 14 0.69 -3.75 4.52
N VAL A 15 0.36 -4.13 3.30
CA VAL A 15 0.82 -5.39 2.71
C VAL A 15 2.09 -5.12 1.91
N HIS A 16 3.18 -5.79 2.26
CA HIS A 16 4.50 -5.59 1.64
C HIS A 16 4.73 -6.56 0.48
N PHE A 17 5.17 -6.02 -0.66
CA PHE A 17 5.55 -6.79 -1.85
C PHE A 17 7.02 -6.55 -2.17
N GLY A 18 7.76 -7.62 -2.47
CA GLY A 18 9.22 -7.53 -2.70
C GLY A 18 9.80 -8.67 -3.53
N LYS A 19 8.97 -9.58 -4.05
CA LYS A 19 9.36 -10.76 -4.83
C LYS A 19 8.99 -10.63 -6.32
N GLY A 20 8.70 -9.40 -6.78
CA GLY A 20 8.24 -9.15 -8.16
C GLY A 20 6.79 -9.60 -8.41
N GLN A 21 5.94 -9.62 -7.39
CA GLN A 21 4.52 -9.94 -7.55
C GLN A 21 3.81 -8.92 -8.45
N THR A 22 2.96 -9.39 -9.36
CA THR A 22 2.14 -8.53 -10.24
C THR A 22 0.71 -8.36 -9.73
N GLU A 23 0.25 -9.28 -8.88
CA GLU A 23 -1.10 -9.28 -8.31
C GLU A 23 -1.12 -9.91 -6.91
N THR A 24 -2.21 -9.69 -6.20
CA THR A 24 -2.50 -10.33 -4.91
C THR A 24 -4.01 -10.45 -4.72
N VAL A 25 -4.43 -11.32 -3.80
CA VAL A 25 -5.81 -11.43 -3.35
C VAL A 25 -5.86 -10.91 -1.92
N ILE A 26 -6.78 -9.99 -1.65
CA ILE A 26 -7.05 -9.49 -0.30
C ILE A 26 -8.50 -9.78 0.05
N GLU A 27 -8.72 -10.22 1.28
CA GLU A 27 -10.05 -10.34 1.86
C GLU A 27 -10.38 -9.05 2.62
N LEU A 28 -11.60 -8.55 2.42
CA LEU A 28 -12.08 -7.31 3.02
C LEU A 28 -13.39 -7.59 3.75
N GLU A 29 -13.47 -7.19 5.00
CA GLU A 29 -14.71 -7.24 5.79
C GLU A 29 -15.78 -6.32 5.20
N PRO A 30 -17.08 -6.55 5.46
CA PRO A 30 -18.14 -5.63 5.08
C PRO A 30 -17.86 -4.19 5.55
N GLY A 31 -18.04 -3.21 4.65
CA GLY A 31 -17.76 -1.80 4.94
C GLY A 31 -17.11 -1.03 3.79
N GLU A 32 -16.70 0.20 4.11
CA GLU A 32 -15.99 1.08 3.19
C GLU A 32 -14.48 0.97 3.39
N HIS A 33 -13.76 0.72 2.29
CA HIS A 33 -12.31 0.57 2.25
C HIS A 33 -11.69 1.48 1.20
N THR A 34 -10.43 1.84 1.40
CA THR A 34 -9.63 2.48 0.35
C THR A 34 -8.32 1.75 0.17
N LEU A 35 -7.93 1.52 -1.09
CA LEU A 35 -6.65 0.91 -1.44
C LEU A 35 -5.81 1.90 -2.23
N GLN A 36 -4.50 1.83 -2.03
CA GLN A 36 -3.52 2.64 -2.73
C GLN A 36 -2.17 1.92 -2.74
N LEU A 37 -1.51 1.90 -3.89
CA LEU A 37 -0.13 1.41 -4.00
C LEU A 37 0.86 2.56 -3.75
N LEU A 38 1.93 2.26 -3.04
CA LEU A 38 3.05 3.14 -2.75
C LEU A 38 4.34 2.36 -3.00
N LEU A 39 5.24 2.90 -3.84
CA LEU A 39 6.53 2.28 -4.12
C LEU A 39 7.60 2.82 -3.16
N GLY A 40 8.19 1.91 -2.39
CA GLY A 40 9.38 2.15 -1.57
C GLY A 40 10.64 1.57 -2.21
N ASP A 41 11.79 2.06 -1.76
CA ASP A 41 13.11 1.54 -2.13
C ASP A 41 13.50 0.29 -1.31
N ALA A 42 14.77 -0.14 -1.40
CA ALA A 42 15.30 -1.30 -0.68
C ALA A 42 15.25 -1.17 0.86
N LEU A 43 15.15 0.06 1.39
CA LEU A 43 14.97 0.34 2.82
C LEU A 43 13.49 0.54 3.19
N HIS A 44 12.57 0.26 2.26
CA HIS A 44 11.13 0.52 2.37
C HIS A 44 10.81 2.00 2.54
N ILE A 45 11.71 2.90 2.11
CA ILE A 45 11.49 4.34 2.17
C ILE A 45 10.85 4.78 0.86
N PRO A 46 9.73 5.54 0.88
CA PRO A 46 9.14 6.10 -0.32
C PRO A 46 10.14 6.94 -1.14
N HIS A 47 10.11 6.78 -2.47
CA HIS A 47 10.93 7.59 -3.37
C HIS A 47 10.63 9.10 -3.26
N ARG A 48 11.56 9.93 -3.77
CA ARG A 48 11.38 11.37 -3.93
C ARG A 48 11.55 11.75 -5.42
N PRO A 49 10.49 12.23 -6.11
CA PRO A 49 9.11 12.34 -5.63
C PRO A 49 8.46 10.97 -5.36
N PRO A 50 7.43 10.90 -4.49
CA PRO A 50 6.73 9.65 -4.22
C PRO A 50 6.08 9.07 -5.48
N VAL A 51 6.26 7.76 -5.68
CA VAL A 51 5.57 7.03 -6.74
C VAL A 51 4.38 6.30 -6.12
N VAL A 52 3.17 6.79 -6.42
CA VAL A 52 1.92 6.30 -5.84
C VAL A 52 0.86 6.09 -6.92
N SER A 53 -0.02 5.12 -6.72
CA SER A 53 -1.21 4.98 -7.56
C SER A 53 -2.28 5.99 -7.18
N LYS A 54 -3.28 6.13 -8.07
CA LYS A 54 -4.58 6.68 -7.66
C LYS A 54 -5.15 5.84 -6.52
N ARG A 55 -5.77 6.50 -5.55
CA ARG A 55 -6.55 5.83 -4.50
C ARG A 55 -7.86 5.35 -5.10
N ILE A 56 -8.26 4.13 -4.76
CA ILE A 56 -9.56 3.57 -5.11
C ILE A 56 -10.40 3.39 -3.85
N LYS A 57 -11.72 3.50 -4.01
CA LYS A 57 -12.72 3.25 -2.97
C LYS A 57 -13.46 1.96 -3.29
N ILE A 58 -13.61 1.09 -2.30
CA ILE A 58 -14.29 -0.20 -2.39
C ILE A 58 -15.36 -0.24 -1.31
N ILE A 59 -16.56 -0.69 -1.67
CA ILE A 59 -17.66 -0.91 -0.73
C ILE A 59 -17.99 -2.40 -0.77
N VAL A 60 -17.76 -3.09 0.34
CA VAL A 60 -18.13 -4.50 0.54
C VAL A 60 -19.45 -4.55 1.30
N LYS A 61 -20.40 -5.33 0.79
CA LYS A 61 -21.74 -5.49 1.37
C LYS A 61 -21.83 -6.75 2.22
#